data_AF-A0A821FU97-F1
#
_entry.id   AF-A0A821FU97-F1
#
_cell.length_a   1.000
_cell.length_b   1.000
_cell.length_c   1.000
_cell.angle_alpha   90.00
_cell.angle_beta   90.00
_cell.angle_gamma   90.00
#
_symmetry.space_group_name_H-M   'P 1'
#
loop_
_entity.id
_entity.type
_entity.pdbx_description
1 polymer ?
#
loop_
_entity_poly.entity_id
_entity_poly.type
_entity_poly.pdbx_seq_one_letter_code
_entity_poly.pdbx_strand_id
1 'polypeptide(L)'
;MHPSVIFVCLLLSVLCVYCSQPKRVVDKMYISFDRARYCVRRLNATHEIGCQSSTRGNSGQMYMIDNEAEFNSYLINTKLIDSFGSFIIVLNVNLFHPYYVDKLMTSLGSKLNGLLLYLKSTSSRPEYFSHDDQCPNHRDSYYLNQTQIINWNSQGTGLFFRSFPFPMMLIDEEDDYKQLVQFYRQFNHNQSSPTCGLELKTFQNAAHTSKTCMRRNGISHSLIDTEETF
;
A
#
# COMPACT_ATOMS: atom_id res chain seq x y z
N MET A 1 -54.24 -31.11 -9.61
CA MET A 1 -53.07 -30.63 -10.38
C MET A 1 -52.44 -31.82 -11.06
N HIS A 2 -52.25 -31.78 -12.39
CA HIS A 2 -51.70 -32.91 -13.15
C HIS A 2 -50.20 -33.10 -12.83
N PRO A 3 -49.72 -34.34 -12.63
CA PRO A 3 -48.31 -34.64 -12.34
C PRO A 3 -47.35 -34.08 -13.42
N SER A 4 -47.80 -33.99 -14.67
CA SER A 4 -47.06 -33.39 -15.78
C SER A 4 -46.76 -31.90 -15.57
N VAL A 5 -47.65 -31.16 -14.91
CA VAL A 5 -47.48 -29.72 -14.62
C VAL A 5 -46.43 -29.52 -13.53
N ILE A 6 -46.42 -30.40 -12.53
CA ILE A 6 -45.45 -30.35 -11.42
C ILE A 6 -44.04 -30.64 -11.94
N PHE A 7 -43.89 -31.62 -12.83
CA PHE A 7 -42.60 -31.96 -13.44
C PHE A 7 -42.06 -30.81 -14.29
N VAL A 8 -42.90 -30.16 -15.11
CA VAL A 8 -42.50 -29.00 -15.91
C VAL A 8 -42.10 -27.81 -15.03
N CYS A 9 -42.83 -27.54 -13.94
CA CYS A 9 -42.47 -26.48 -12.99
C CYS A 9 -41.13 -26.76 -12.28
N LEU A 10 -40.87 -28.02 -11.90
CA LEU A 10 -39.59 -28.43 -11.31
C LEU A 10 -38.44 -28.32 -12.32
N LEU A 11 -38.67 -28.68 -13.58
CA LEU A 11 -37.66 -28.55 -14.62
C LEU A 11 -37.31 -27.08 -14.88
N LEU A 12 -38.32 -26.21 -14.93
CA LEU A 12 -38.16 -24.76 -15.09
C LEU A 12 -37.46 -24.11 -13.89
N SER A 13 -37.76 -24.52 -12.66
CA SER A 13 -37.08 -23.98 -11.47
C SER A 13 -35.61 -24.39 -11.46
N VAL A 14 -35.29 -25.64 -11.81
CA VAL A 14 -33.91 -26.13 -11.93
C VAL A 14 -33.15 -25.36 -13.02
N LEU A 15 -33.75 -25.16 -14.20
CA LEU A 15 -33.15 -24.36 -15.29
C LEU A 15 -32.91 -22.89 -14.89
N CYS A 16 -33.83 -22.27 -14.15
CA CYS A 16 -33.65 -20.91 -13.64
C CYS A 16 -32.48 -20.80 -12.64
N VAL A 17 -32.29 -21.80 -11.77
CA VAL A 17 -31.17 -21.84 -10.83
C VAL A 17 -29.84 -21.97 -11.57
N TYR A 18 -29.75 -22.83 -12.61
CA TYR A 18 -28.55 -22.97 -13.43
C TYR A 18 -28.19 -21.71 -14.24
N CYS A 19 -29.17 -20.92 -14.65
CA CYS A 19 -28.94 -19.65 -15.35
C CYS A 19 -28.58 -18.48 -14.42
N SER A 20 -28.78 -18.62 -13.11
CA SER A 20 -28.42 -17.57 -12.15
C SER A 20 -26.93 -17.65 -11.81
N GLN A 21 -26.16 -16.64 -12.22
CA GLN A 21 -24.77 -16.44 -11.78
C GLN A 21 -24.80 -15.48 -10.59
N PRO A 22 -24.79 -15.97 -9.33
CA PRO A 22 -24.80 -15.10 -8.17
C PRO A 22 -23.52 -14.27 -8.14
N LYS A 23 -23.63 -12.97 -8.47
CA LYS A 23 -22.53 -12.01 -8.29
C LYS A 23 -22.62 -11.42 -6.90
N ARG A 24 -21.52 -11.41 -6.17
CA ARG A 24 -21.50 -10.82 -4.83
C ARG A 24 -21.64 -9.30 -4.99
N VAL A 25 -22.33 -8.66 -4.06
CA VAL A 25 -22.44 -7.18 -4.03
C VAL A 25 -21.05 -6.53 -3.96
N VAL A 26 -20.10 -7.18 -3.28
CA VAL A 26 -18.70 -6.77 -3.19
C VAL A 26 -18.06 -6.62 -4.59
N ASP A 27 -18.32 -7.55 -5.50
CA ASP A 27 -17.76 -7.54 -6.86
C ASP A 27 -18.33 -6.41 -7.75
N LYS A 28 -19.36 -5.71 -7.26
CA LYS A 28 -19.94 -4.51 -7.89
C LYS A 28 -19.40 -3.20 -7.30
N MET A 29 -18.78 -3.27 -6.12
CA MET A 29 -18.31 -2.09 -5.38
C MET A 29 -16.79 -1.93 -5.46
N TYR A 30 -16.05 -3.03 -5.56
CA TYR A 30 -14.59 -3.03 -5.49
C TYR A 30 -13.96 -3.56 -6.76
N ILE A 31 -12.80 -2.99 -7.09
CA ILE A 31 -11.85 -3.50 -8.07
C ILE A 31 -10.58 -3.81 -7.29
N SER A 32 -10.04 -5.01 -7.46
CA SER A 32 -8.83 -5.47 -6.78
C SER A 32 -7.62 -5.38 -7.69
N PHE A 33 -6.47 -5.04 -7.11
CA PHE A 33 -5.17 -5.06 -7.78
C PHE A 33 -4.27 -6.09 -7.08
N ASP A 34 -4.27 -7.32 -7.59
CA ASP A 34 -3.64 -8.45 -6.88
C ASP A 34 -2.13 -8.59 -7.14
N ARG A 35 -1.58 -7.84 -8.10
CA ARG A 35 -0.15 -7.93 -8.48
C ARG A 35 0.72 -6.84 -7.86
N ALA A 36 0.17 -6.01 -6.97
CA ALA A 36 0.93 -4.96 -6.30
C ALA A 36 2.08 -5.53 -5.45
N ARG A 37 3.23 -4.86 -5.46
CA ARG A 37 4.36 -5.14 -4.55
C ARG A 37 4.18 -4.30 -3.29
N TYR A 38 4.40 -4.87 -2.12
CA TYR A 38 4.15 -4.19 -0.86
C TYR A 38 5.45 -3.93 -0.08
N CYS A 39 5.52 -2.75 0.54
CA CYS A 39 6.53 -2.45 1.55
C CYS A 39 6.22 -3.23 2.83
N VAL A 40 7.21 -3.96 3.33
CA VAL A 40 7.09 -4.77 4.54
C VAL A 40 7.81 -4.13 5.71
N ARG A 41 7.32 -4.41 6.91
CA ARG A 41 8.02 -4.07 8.15
C ARG A 41 9.20 -5.00 8.38
N ARG A 42 10.35 -4.43 8.72
CA ARG A 42 11.51 -5.16 9.23
C ARG A 42 11.88 -4.62 10.60
N LEU A 43 12.46 -5.47 11.44
CA LEU A 43 12.86 -5.11 12.80
C LEU A 43 14.38 -5.21 12.92
N ASN A 44 14.98 -4.30 13.68
CA ASN A 44 16.34 -4.41 14.19
C ASN A 44 16.29 -4.55 15.73
N ALA A 45 17.44 -4.61 16.40
CA ALA A 45 17.56 -4.70 17.84
C ALA A 45 16.91 -3.50 18.55
N THR A 46 16.96 -2.31 17.95
CA THR A 46 16.55 -1.05 18.58
C THR A 46 15.26 -0.46 18.03
N HIS A 47 14.96 -0.63 16.73
CA HIS A 47 13.82 0.03 16.07
C HIS A 47 13.17 -0.87 15.01
N GLU A 48 12.04 -0.42 14.49
CA GLU A 48 11.37 -0.94 13.30
C GLU A 48 11.60 -0.02 12.09
N ILE A 49 11.62 -0.61 10.90
CA ILE A 49 11.72 0.07 9.60
C ILE A 49 10.69 -0.51 8.64
N GLY A 50 10.46 0.17 7.51
CA GLY A 50 9.48 -0.20 6.51
C GLY A 50 8.07 0.27 6.86
N CYS A 51 7.07 -0.46 6.37
CA CYS A 51 5.69 0.01 6.33
C CYS A 51 4.71 -1.04 6.89
N GLN A 52 3.52 -0.59 7.29
CA GLN A 52 2.39 -1.46 7.59
C GLN A 52 1.07 -0.74 7.38
N SER A 53 -0.02 -1.48 7.18
CA SER A 53 -1.37 -0.96 7.37
C SER A 53 -1.86 -1.22 8.80
N SER A 54 -3.00 -0.62 9.13
CA SER A 54 -3.87 -1.03 10.23
C SER A 54 -4.41 -2.44 10.00
N THR A 55 -4.92 -3.07 11.06
CA THR A 55 -5.41 -4.47 11.04
C THR A 55 -6.49 -4.73 9.98
N ARG A 56 -7.32 -3.73 9.67
CA ARG A 56 -8.39 -3.83 8.65
C ARG A 56 -8.01 -3.18 7.32
N GLY A 57 -6.77 -2.75 7.16
CA GLY A 57 -6.33 -1.92 6.03
C GLY A 57 -6.46 -0.43 6.31
N ASN A 58 -5.92 0.36 5.39
CA ASN A 58 -6.03 1.81 5.40
C ASN A 58 -6.77 2.24 4.14
N SER A 59 -7.84 3.02 4.31
CA SER A 59 -8.62 3.56 3.20
C SER A 59 -8.55 5.07 3.18
N GLY A 60 -8.67 5.67 2.00
CA GLY A 60 -8.59 7.11 1.84
C GLY A 60 -8.99 7.58 0.45
N GLN A 61 -9.25 8.88 0.34
CA GLN A 61 -9.50 9.54 -0.93
C GLN A 61 -8.27 9.40 -1.81
N MET A 62 -8.45 8.83 -3.00
CA MET A 62 -7.37 8.69 -3.98
C MET A 62 -7.02 10.06 -4.57
N TYR A 63 -5.74 10.40 -4.61
CA TYR A 63 -5.24 11.58 -5.32
C TYR A 63 -3.96 11.23 -6.09
N MET A 64 -3.97 11.42 -7.40
CA MET A 64 -2.86 11.05 -8.29
C MET A 64 -1.95 12.24 -8.57
N ILE A 65 -0.64 12.03 -8.44
CA ILE A 65 0.42 13.02 -8.66
C ILE A 65 1.43 12.41 -9.63
N ASP A 66 1.53 13.01 -10.82
CA ASP A 66 2.43 12.52 -11.88
C ASP A 66 3.77 13.26 -11.94
N ASN A 67 3.78 14.55 -11.59
CA ASN A 67 4.93 15.43 -11.74
C ASN A 67 5.00 16.48 -10.63
N GLU A 68 6.11 17.22 -10.57
CA GLU A 68 6.35 18.21 -9.53
C GLU A 68 5.33 19.37 -9.52
N ALA A 69 4.81 19.76 -10.68
CA ALA A 69 3.82 20.83 -10.75
C ALA A 69 2.50 20.40 -10.10
N GLU A 70 2.05 19.18 -10.38
CA GLU A 70 0.89 18.57 -9.71
C GLU A 70 1.13 18.39 -8.21
N PHE A 71 2.34 17.99 -7.81
CA PHE A 71 2.71 17.85 -6.39
C PHE A 71 2.54 19.18 -5.65
N ASN A 72 3.11 20.25 -6.20
CA ASN A 72 3.02 21.58 -5.61
C ASN A 72 1.58 22.11 -5.61
N SER A 73 0.84 21.90 -6.71
CA SER A 73 -0.58 22.29 -6.81
C SER A 73 -1.45 21.57 -5.78
N TYR A 74 -1.18 20.29 -5.52
CA TYR A 74 -1.87 19.53 -4.49
C TYR A 74 -1.64 20.10 -3.10
N LEU A 75 -0.38 20.36 -2.73
CA LEU A 75 -0.03 20.84 -1.39
C LEU A 75 -0.60 22.22 -1.04
N ILE A 76 -0.80 23.09 -2.03
CA ILE A 76 -1.41 24.42 -1.81
C ILE A 76 -2.95 24.37 -1.80
N ASN A 77 -3.56 23.27 -2.24
CA ASN A 77 -5.01 23.12 -2.29
C ASN A 77 -5.57 22.68 -0.93
N THR A 78 -5.50 23.58 0.05
CA THR A 78 -5.97 23.34 1.42
C THR A 78 -7.45 22.98 1.46
N LYS A 79 -8.28 23.61 0.63
CA LYS A 79 -9.72 23.30 0.52
C LYS A 79 -9.96 21.83 0.19
N LEU A 80 -9.22 21.27 -0.77
CA LEU A 80 -9.31 19.85 -1.11
C LEU A 80 -8.86 18.98 0.07
N ILE A 81 -7.70 19.29 0.65
CA ILE A 81 -7.14 18.54 1.79
C ILE A 81 -8.11 18.53 2.98
N ASP A 82 -8.79 19.64 3.23
CA ASP A 82 -9.75 19.79 4.33
C ASP A 82 -11.08 19.07 4.07
N SER A 83 -11.44 18.89 2.79
CA SER A 83 -12.69 18.23 2.39
C SER A 83 -12.73 16.72 2.69
N PHE A 84 -11.57 16.09 2.89
CA PHE A 84 -11.47 14.65 3.14
C PHE A 84 -10.73 14.33 4.45
N GLY A 85 -11.15 13.24 5.10
CA GLY A 85 -10.55 12.79 6.36
C GLY A 85 -9.20 12.11 6.20
N SER A 86 -8.94 11.48 5.05
CA SER A 86 -7.70 10.78 4.75
C SER A 86 -7.48 10.64 3.26
N PHE A 87 -6.23 10.48 2.87
CA PHE A 87 -5.78 10.35 1.49
C PHE A 87 -4.89 9.12 1.31
N ILE A 88 -5.03 8.51 0.13
CA ILE A 88 -4.01 7.62 -0.42
C ILE A 88 -3.44 8.34 -1.63
N ILE A 89 -2.17 8.69 -1.54
CA ILE A 89 -1.47 9.41 -2.61
C ILE A 89 -0.97 8.38 -3.62
N VAL A 90 -1.37 8.55 -4.87
CA VAL A 90 -0.89 7.75 -6.01
C VAL A 90 0.24 8.52 -6.66
N LEU A 91 1.48 8.16 -6.37
CA LEU A 91 2.67 8.94 -6.70
C LEU A 91 3.48 8.26 -7.80
N ASN A 92 3.87 9.02 -8.81
CA ASN A 92 4.81 8.54 -9.83
C ASN A 92 6.16 8.19 -9.16
N VAL A 93 6.75 7.03 -9.51
CA VAL A 93 8.05 6.61 -8.97
C VAL A 93 9.18 7.61 -9.17
N ASN A 94 9.11 8.49 -10.17
CA ASN A 94 10.10 9.56 -10.37
C ASN A 94 10.10 10.60 -9.24
N LEU A 95 9.00 10.71 -8.48
CA LEU A 95 8.87 11.57 -7.31
C LEU A 95 9.11 10.80 -6.00
N PHE A 96 9.48 9.53 -6.06
CA PHE A 96 9.75 8.75 -4.85
C PHE A 96 11.15 9.06 -4.30
N HIS A 97 11.23 10.14 -3.53
CA HIS A 97 12.46 10.64 -2.92
C HIS A 97 12.16 11.16 -1.49
N PRO A 98 13.10 11.13 -0.53
CA PRO A 98 12.89 11.62 0.85
C PRO A 98 12.20 12.98 0.91
N TYR A 99 12.63 13.92 0.07
CA TYR A 99 12.04 15.25 -0.02
C TYR A 99 10.52 15.24 -0.18
N TYR A 100 9.98 14.53 -1.18
CA TYR A 100 8.54 14.52 -1.46
C TYR A 100 7.78 13.74 -0.39
N VAL A 101 8.33 12.62 0.08
CA VAL A 101 7.71 11.81 1.15
C VAL A 101 7.62 12.61 2.45
N ASP A 102 8.68 13.31 2.83
CA ASP A 102 8.71 14.16 4.03
C ASP A 102 7.75 15.34 3.92
N LYS A 103 7.66 15.94 2.73
CA LYS A 103 6.68 17.00 2.47
C LYS A 103 5.25 16.49 2.59
N LEU A 104 4.92 15.33 2.02
CA LEU A 104 3.59 14.73 2.19
C LEU A 104 3.29 14.42 3.66
N MET A 105 4.22 13.78 4.37
CA MET A 105 4.06 13.45 5.80
C MET A 105 3.83 14.71 6.64
N THR A 106 4.60 15.77 6.39
CA THR A 106 4.49 17.02 7.15
C THR A 106 3.21 17.79 6.82
N SER A 107 2.85 17.88 5.53
CA SER A 107 1.71 18.68 5.08
C SER A 107 0.37 18.01 5.36
N LEU A 108 0.28 16.68 5.27
CA LEU A 108 -0.97 15.95 5.49
C LEU A 108 -1.10 15.41 6.92
N GLY A 109 0.02 15.21 7.62
CA GLY A 109 0.03 14.63 8.97
C GLY A 109 -0.71 13.29 9.02
N SER A 110 -1.70 13.19 9.91
CA SER A 110 -2.54 12.00 10.08
C SER A 110 -3.48 11.73 8.89
N LYS A 111 -3.66 12.68 7.96
CA LYS A 111 -4.46 12.47 6.76
C LYS A 111 -3.74 11.63 5.71
N LEU A 112 -2.40 11.52 5.75
CA LEU A 112 -1.66 10.63 4.85
C LEU A 112 -1.83 9.19 5.31
N ASN A 113 -2.72 8.45 4.67
CA ASN A 113 -3.13 7.12 5.11
C ASN A 113 -2.60 5.98 4.23
N GLY A 114 -1.85 6.30 3.18
CA GLY A 114 -1.17 5.33 2.33
C GLY A 114 -0.48 5.99 1.15
N LEU A 115 0.49 5.27 0.58
CA LEU A 115 1.20 5.68 -0.63
C LEU A 115 1.14 4.53 -1.64
N LEU A 116 0.63 4.80 -2.84
CA LEU A 116 0.65 3.88 -3.96
C LEU A 116 1.58 4.42 -5.02
N LEU A 117 2.73 3.78 -5.19
CA LEU A 117 3.66 4.09 -6.26
C LEU A 117 3.21 3.45 -7.56
N TYR A 118 3.44 4.12 -8.68
CA TYR A 118 3.24 3.52 -9.99
C TYR A 118 4.37 3.85 -10.95
N LEU A 119 4.68 2.90 -11.83
CA LEU A 119 5.58 3.07 -12.96
C LEU A 119 4.75 3.07 -14.25
N LYS A 120 4.92 4.08 -15.12
CA LYS A 120 4.25 4.04 -16.43
C LYS A 120 4.97 2.99 -17.29
N SER A 121 4.20 2.19 -17.98
CA SER A 121 4.72 1.12 -18.85
C SER A 121 5.62 1.64 -19.97
N THR A 122 5.38 2.88 -20.41
CA THR A 122 6.17 3.55 -21.45
C THR A 122 7.32 4.39 -20.89
N SER A 123 7.41 4.57 -19.57
CA SER A 123 8.50 5.33 -18.95
C SER A 123 9.64 4.40 -18.58
N SER A 124 10.88 4.83 -18.86
CA SER A 124 12.04 4.24 -18.22
C SER A 124 11.94 4.43 -16.70
N ARG A 125 12.52 3.49 -15.95
CA ARG A 125 12.77 3.67 -14.51
C ARG A 125 13.50 5.01 -14.26
N PRO A 126 13.40 5.58 -13.05
CA PRO A 126 14.18 6.76 -12.69
C PRO A 126 15.65 6.54 -13.04
N GLU A 127 16.29 7.54 -13.67
CA GLU A 127 17.68 7.44 -14.14
C GLU A 127 18.64 7.11 -12.99
N TYR A 128 18.37 7.68 -11.81
CA TYR A 128 19.10 7.42 -10.58
C TYR A 128 18.11 7.24 -9.43
N PHE A 129 18.21 6.11 -8.73
CA PHE A 129 17.50 5.88 -7.48
C PHE A 129 18.16 4.75 -6.68
N SER A 130 18.51 5.02 -5.43
CA SER A 130 18.84 3.98 -4.46
C SER A 130 18.07 4.21 -3.17
N HIS A 131 17.27 3.23 -2.75
CA HIS A 131 16.57 3.25 -1.47
C HIS A 131 17.50 2.98 -0.28
N ASP A 132 18.69 2.41 -0.52
CA ASP A 132 19.72 2.12 0.49
C ASP A 132 20.41 3.40 0.99
N ASP A 133 21.25 3.24 2.03
CA ASP A 133 22.06 4.31 2.63
C ASP A 133 23.24 4.68 1.73
N GLN A 134 23.81 5.86 1.96
CA GLN A 134 25.01 6.36 1.27
C GLN A 134 26.26 5.58 1.64
N CYS A 135 26.29 5.00 2.84
CA CYS A 135 27.34 4.11 3.31
C CYS A 135 26.71 2.81 3.86
N PRO A 136 26.41 1.83 2.99
CA PRO A 136 25.84 0.56 3.41
C PRO A 136 26.71 -0.14 4.46
N ASN A 137 26.09 -0.72 5.48
CA ASN A 137 26.73 -1.47 6.57
C ASN A 137 27.84 -0.72 7.33
N HIS A 138 27.85 0.63 7.33
CA HIS A 138 28.89 1.41 8.03
C HIS A 138 29.00 1.06 9.53
N ARG A 139 27.89 0.64 10.15
CA ARG A 139 27.81 0.27 11.58
C ARG A 139 28.33 -1.13 11.89
N ASP A 140 28.41 -1.99 10.89
CA ASP A 140 28.88 -3.37 11.00
C ASP A 140 30.25 -3.56 10.32
N SER A 141 30.98 -2.46 10.16
CA SER A 141 32.29 -2.46 9.53
C SER A 141 33.38 -2.82 10.54
N TYR A 142 34.48 -3.40 10.03
CA TYR A 142 35.69 -3.64 10.82
C TYR A 142 36.30 -2.34 11.37
N TYR A 143 36.03 -1.21 10.71
CA TYR A 143 36.58 0.11 11.04
C TYR A 143 35.64 0.90 11.98
N LEU A 144 35.43 0.39 13.20
CA LEU A 144 34.52 0.99 14.19
C LEU A 144 34.85 2.45 14.57
N ASN A 145 36.10 2.88 14.36
CA ASN A 145 36.59 4.23 14.69
C ASN A 145 36.70 5.14 13.46
N GLN A 146 36.12 4.77 12.32
CA GLN A 146 36.20 5.59 11.12
C GLN A 146 35.34 6.86 11.30
N THR A 147 36.01 8.00 11.45
CA THR A 147 35.35 9.30 11.67
C THR A 147 34.71 9.86 10.41
N GLN A 148 35.11 9.37 9.24
CA GLN A 148 34.61 9.81 7.94
C GLN A 148 33.76 8.72 7.30
N ILE A 149 32.49 9.04 7.07
CA ILE A 149 31.55 8.19 6.34
C ILE A 149 31.99 8.18 4.87
N ILE A 150 32.42 7.02 4.36
CA ILE A 150 32.72 6.86 2.93
C ILE A 150 31.41 6.79 2.16
N ASN A 151 31.23 7.68 1.19
CA ASN A 151 30.04 7.67 0.33
C ASN A 151 30.23 6.69 -0.84
N TRP A 152 29.97 5.41 -0.59
CA TRP A 152 29.99 4.37 -1.62
C TRP A 152 28.77 4.44 -2.55
N ASN A 153 27.68 5.00 -2.07
CA ASN A 153 26.41 5.08 -2.77
C ASN A 153 25.91 6.52 -2.79
N SER A 154 26.43 7.34 -3.70
CA SER A 154 26.12 8.77 -3.77
C SER A 154 24.64 9.08 -4.01
N GLN A 155 23.89 8.13 -4.56
CA GLN A 155 22.46 8.20 -4.82
C GLN A 155 21.62 7.53 -3.71
N GLY A 156 22.25 7.09 -2.62
CA GLY A 156 21.59 6.48 -1.48
C GLY A 156 20.68 7.47 -0.77
N THR A 157 19.39 7.17 -0.74
CA THR A 157 18.36 8.00 -0.11
C THR A 157 18.08 7.63 1.34
N GLY A 158 18.48 6.43 1.77
CA GLY A 158 18.19 5.89 3.10
C GLY A 158 16.70 5.59 3.35
N LEU A 159 15.82 5.71 2.34
CA LEU A 159 14.37 5.47 2.47
C LEU A 159 14.08 4.07 3.04
N PHE A 160 14.89 3.07 2.71
CA PHE A 160 14.74 1.70 3.17
C PHE A 160 14.79 1.55 4.69
N PHE A 161 15.60 2.39 5.36
CA PHE A 161 15.83 2.32 6.80
C PHE A 161 14.88 3.20 7.61
N ARG A 162 13.88 3.79 6.96
CA ARG A 162 12.86 4.62 7.62
C ARG A 162 11.66 3.81 8.06
N SER A 163 11.01 4.24 9.13
CA SER A 163 9.72 3.71 9.56
C SER A 163 8.59 4.59 9.03
N PHE A 164 7.59 3.97 8.42
CA PHE A 164 6.42 4.64 7.88
C PHE A 164 5.15 4.13 8.57
N PRO A 165 4.31 5.03 9.12
CA PRO A 165 3.11 4.65 9.87
C PRO A 165 1.90 4.32 8.98
N PHE A 166 2.11 4.16 7.68
CA PHE A 166 1.09 3.87 6.68
C PHE A 166 1.64 2.88 5.63
N PRO A 167 0.76 2.16 4.92
CA PRO A 167 1.19 1.18 3.93
C PRO A 167 1.73 1.88 2.68
N MET A 168 2.75 1.26 2.07
CA MET A 168 3.21 1.61 0.74
C MET A 168 3.13 0.41 -0.18
N MET A 169 2.67 0.63 -1.41
CA MET A 169 2.62 -0.38 -2.46
C MET A 169 3.17 0.17 -3.77
N LEU A 170 3.56 -0.71 -4.69
CA LEU A 170 3.98 -0.39 -6.05
C LEU A 170 3.13 -1.19 -7.04
N ILE A 171 2.61 -0.50 -8.05
CA ILE A 171 2.06 -1.10 -9.27
C ILE A 171 3.05 -0.86 -10.41
N ASP A 172 3.61 -1.94 -10.93
CA ASP A 172 4.55 -1.95 -12.04
C ASP A 172 4.02 -2.69 -13.29
N GLU A 173 2.83 -3.30 -13.18
CA GLU A 173 2.14 -3.96 -14.28
C GLU A 173 1.33 -2.97 -15.12
N GLU A 174 1.43 -3.09 -16.45
CA GLU A 174 0.81 -2.15 -17.39
C GLU A 174 -0.72 -2.11 -17.31
N ASP A 175 -1.34 -3.28 -17.24
CA ASP A 175 -2.81 -3.38 -17.19
C ASP A 175 -3.36 -2.77 -15.90
N ASP A 176 -2.69 -3.02 -14.78
CA ASP A 176 -3.08 -2.51 -13.47
C ASP A 176 -2.94 -0.98 -13.44
N TYR A 177 -1.86 -0.45 -14.00
CA TYR A 177 -1.66 0.99 -14.15
C TYR A 177 -2.75 1.64 -15.02
N LYS A 178 -3.04 1.07 -16.21
CA LYS A 178 -4.08 1.59 -17.10
C LYS A 178 -5.45 1.60 -16.45
N GLN A 179 -5.79 0.50 -15.77
CA GLN A 179 -7.05 0.38 -15.04
C GLN A 179 -7.16 1.41 -13.91
N LEU A 180 -6.09 1.62 -13.13
CA LEU A 180 -6.03 2.64 -12.08
C LEU A 180 -6.24 4.05 -12.63
N VAL A 181 -5.54 4.41 -13.73
CA VAL A 181 -5.67 5.72 -14.37
C VAL A 181 -7.07 5.94 -14.93
N GLN A 182 -7.62 4.93 -15.61
CA GLN A 182 -8.98 5.01 -16.15
C GLN A 182 -10.00 5.25 -15.04
N PHE A 183 -9.87 4.52 -13.93
CA PHE A 183 -10.71 4.67 -12.75
C PHE A 183 -10.57 6.07 -12.13
N TYR A 184 -9.34 6.57 -11.94
CA TYR A 184 -9.10 7.92 -11.43
C TYR A 184 -9.71 9.00 -12.33
N ARG A 185 -9.55 8.88 -13.65
CA ARG A 185 -10.13 9.83 -14.61
C ARG A 185 -11.65 9.86 -14.56
N GLN A 186 -12.27 8.69 -14.39
CA GLN A 186 -13.71 8.56 -14.36
C GLN A 186 -14.34 9.19 -13.11
N PHE A 187 -13.71 9.05 -11.94
CA PHE A 187 -14.35 9.40 -10.66
C PHE A 187 -13.69 10.55 -9.88
N ASN A 188 -12.43 10.88 -10.16
CA ASN A 188 -11.65 11.77 -9.30
C ASN A 188 -11.12 13.01 -10.03
N HIS A 189 -11.00 12.99 -11.36
CA HIS A 189 -10.42 14.09 -12.14
C HIS A 189 -11.17 15.42 -11.97
N ASN A 190 -12.52 15.38 -12.01
CA ASN A 190 -13.35 16.58 -11.93
C ASN A 190 -13.77 16.95 -10.49
N GLN A 191 -13.28 16.22 -9.47
CA GLN A 191 -13.68 16.37 -8.06
C GLN A 191 -15.21 16.36 -7.84
N SER A 192 -15.95 15.79 -8.79
CA SER A 192 -17.40 15.67 -8.77
C SER A 192 -17.83 14.41 -8.01
N SER A 193 -18.93 14.51 -7.26
CA SER A 193 -19.51 13.33 -6.59
C SER A 193 -20.17 12.40 -7.62
N PRO A 194 -20.00 11.07 -7.53
CA PRO A 194 -19.26 10.34 -6.49
C PRO A 194 -17.74 10.30 -6.75
N THR A 195 -16.96 10.48 -5.68
CA THR A 195 -15.51 10.25 -5.71
C THR A 195 -15.17 8.82 -5.29
N CYS A 196 -14.05 8.30 -5.79
CA CYS A 196 -13.55 6.99 -5.39
C CYS A 196 -12.29 7.07 -4.53
N GLY A 197 -12.15 6.09 -3.65
CA GLY A 197 -10.99 5.92 -2.79
C GLY A 197 -10.22 4.65 -3.12
N LEU A 198 -9.13 4.44 -2.39
CA LEU A 198 -8.38 3.19 -2.38
C LEU A 198 -8.41 2.58 -0.98
N GLU A 199 -8.08 1.30 -0.88
CA GLU A 199 -7.87 0.57 0.37
C GLU A 199 -6.61 -0.28 0.24
N LEU A 200 -5.64 -0.10 1.14
CA LEU A 200 -4.38 -0.83 1.16
C LEU A 200 -4.32 -1.73 2.40
N LYS A 201 -4.14 -3.04 2.19
CA LYS A 201 -4.11 -4.07 3.24
C LYS A 201 -2.77 -4.78 3.28
N THR A 202 -1.90 -4.37 4.21
CA THR A 202 -0.56 -4.96 4.43
C THR A 202 -0.24 -4.98 5.93
N PHE A 203 -1.18 -5.42 6.75
CA PHE A 203 -0.98 -5.50 8.20
C PHE A 203 0.16 -6.48 8.51
N GLN A 204 1.05 -6.08 9.43
CA GLN A 204 2.20 -6.87 9.84
C GLN A 204 2.07 -7.22 11.32
N ASN A 205 2.20 -8.50 11.67
CA ASN A 205 2.10 -8.96 13.07
C ASN A 205 3.30 -8.52 13.93
N ALA A 206 4.46 -8.34 13.30
CA ALA A 206 5.70 -7.94 13.95
C ALA A 206 5.64 -6.45 14.35
N ALA A 207 6.07 -6.13 15.57
CA ALA A 207 6.04 -4.75 16.07
C ALA A 207 7.21 -4.46 17.01
N HIS A 208 7.58 -3.19 17.08
CA HIS A 208 8.57 -2.63 18.01
C HIS A 208 10.01 -3.02 17.66
N THR A 209 10.56 -4.08 18.25
CA THR A 209 11.96 -4.51 18.05
C THR A 209 12.06 -6.00 17.89
N SER A 210 13.17 -6.47 17.30
CA SER A 210 13.42 -7.90 17.10
C SER A 210 13.36 -8.67 18.42
N LYS A 211 13.91 -8.11 19.50
CA LYS A 211 13.84 -8.70 20.85
C LYS A 211 12.39 -8.87 21.33
N THR A 212 11.56 -7.85 21.18
CA THR A 212 10.14 -7.91 21.58
C THR A 212 9.37 -8.91 20.73
N CYS A 213 9.60 -8.92 19.42
CA CYS A 213 8.95 -9.84 18.48
C CYS A 213 9.30 -11.30 18.80
N MET A 214 10.58 -11.63 18.91
CA MET A 214 11.04 -13.00 19.20
C MET A 214 10.53 -13.48 20.57
N ARG A 215 10.55 -12.61 21.59
CA ARG A 215 9.99 -12.94 22.92
C ARG A 215 8.50 -13.28 22.85
N ARG A 216 7.70 -12.48 22.12
CA ARG A 216 6.26 -12.74 21.96
C ARG A 216 6.01 -14.04 21.21
N ASN A 217 6.78 -14.29 20.15
CA ASN A 217 6.67 -15.52 19.38
C ASN A 217 6.96 -16.75 20.26
N GLY A 218 8.00 -16.68 21.11
CA GLY A 218 8.31 -17.74 22.05
C GLY A 218 7.16 -18.07 23.02
N ILE A 219 6.47 -17.06 23.56
CA ILE A 219 5.30 -17.27 24.43
C ILE A 219 4.16 -17.95 23.66
N SER A 220 3.86 -17.49 22.43
CA SER A 220 2.82 -18.08 21.61
C SER A 220 3.08 -19.55 21.30
N HIS A 221 4.32 -19.92 20.96
CA HIS A 221 4.68 -21.32 20.74
C HIS A 221 4.54 -22.15 22.02
N SER A 222 5.01 -21.67 23.17
CA SER A 222 4.86 -22.40 24.43
C SER A 222 3.41 -22.63 24.85
N LEU A 223 2.49 -21.74 24.49
CA LEU A 223 1.05 -21.91 24.78
C LEU A 223 0.39 -22.94 23.85
N ILE A 224 0.82 -23.00 22.58
CA ILE A 224 0.34 -24.01 21.63
C ILE A 224 0.84 -25.40 22.03
N ASP A 225 2.12 -25.52 22.41
CA ASP A 225 2.69 -26.80 22.87
C ASP A 225 1.99 -27.33 24.13
N THR A 226 1.45 -26.46 24.99
CA THR A 226 0.64 -26.90 26.14
C THR A 226 -0.77 -27.36 25.78
N GLU A 227 -1.35 -26.88 24.68
CA GLU A 227 -2.68 -27.32 24.21
C GLU A 227 -2.62 -28.68 23.51
N GLU A 228 -1.49 -29.06 22.91
CA GLU A 228 -1.30 -30.40 22.32
C GLU A 228 -1.01 -31.52 23.36
N THR A 229 -0.89 -31.16 24.64
CA THR A 229 -0.58 -32.11 25.74
C THR A 229 -1.79 -32.50 26.61
N PHE A 230 -3.02 -32.21 26.18
CA PHE A 230 -4.26 -32.63 26.86
C PHE A 230 -5.18 -33.49 25.98
#